data_AF-K9TFU2-F1
#
_entry.id   AF-K9TFU2-F1
#
_cell.length_a   1.000
_cell.length_b   1.000
_cell.length_c   1.000
_cell.angle_alpha   90.00
_cell.angle_beta   90.00
_cell.angle_gamma   90.00
#
_symmetry.space_group_name_H-M   'P 1'
#
loop_
_entity.id
_entity.type
_entity.pdbx_description
1 polymer ?
#
loop_
_entity_poly.entity_id
_entity_poly.type
_entity_poly.pdbx_seq_one_letter_code
_entity_poly.pdbx_strand_id
1 'polypeptide(L)' 'MKDILPLLQCLVPVVGATTVRQLSRIAKAILAMEGRVTMLGISRWTPVGGSYRTVQRFLVLPYLVC' A
#
# COMPACT_ATOMS: atom_id res chain seq x y z
N MET A 1 -11.43 -11.51 -0.39
CA MET A 1 -10.77 -10.18 -0.55
C MET A 1 -11.56 -9.01 0.06
N LYS A 2 -12.65 -9.22 0.82
CA LYS A 2 -13.46 -8.15 1.44
C LYS A 2 -13.13 -7.89 2.91
N ASP A 3 -12.31 -8.71 3.55
CA ASP A 3 -12.23 -8.77 5.02
C ASP A 3 -11.14 -7.87 5.63
N ILE A 4 -10.05 -7.59 4.92
CA ILE A 4 -8.94 -6.76 5.45
C ILE A 4 -9.13 -5.26 5.19
N LEU A 5 -9.85 -4.91 4.12
CA LEU A 5 -10.15 -3.52 3.76
C LEU A 5 -10.88 -2.71 4.84
N PRO A 6 -11.91 -3.24 5.52
CA PRO A 6 -12.58 -2.51 6.60
C PRO A 6 -11.67 -2.32 7.83
N LEU A 7 -10.75 -3.24 8.12
CA LEU A 7 -9.80 -3.08 9.23
C LEU A 7 -8.88 -1.87 9.03
N LEU A 8 -8.56 -1.54 7.78
CA LEU A 8 -7.76 -0.37 7.44
C LEU A 8 -8.53 0.96 7.64
N GLN A 9 -9.86 0.93 7.70
CA GLN A 9 -10.66 2.15 7.92
C GLN A 9 -10.51 2.71 9.33
N CYS A 10 -10.26 1.86 10.32
CA CYS A 10 -9.97 2.28 11.70
C CYS A 10 -8.67 3.11 11.80
N LEU A 11 -7.78 3.01 10.82
CA LEU A 11 -6.49 3.71 10.78
C LEU A 11 -6.55 5.07 10.08
N VAL A 12 -7.67 5.40 9.43
CA VAL A 12 -7.91 6.69 8.77
C VAL A 12 -7.68 7.90 9.67
N PRO A 13 -8.17 7.95 10.92
CA PRO A 13 -7.95 9.11 11.80
C PRO A 13 -6.50 9.28 12.26
N VAL A 14 -5.67 8.24 12.18
CA VAL A 14 -4.28 8.26 12.68
C VAL A 14 -3.28 8.56 11.57
N VAL A 15 -3.52 8.04 10.36
CA VAL A 15 -2.52 8.04 9.26
C VAL A 15 -3.03 8.78 8.02
N GLY A 16 -4.31 9.17 7.99
CA GLY A 16 -4.93 9.86 6.88
C GLY A 16 -5.51 8.93 5.80
N ALA A 17 -6.56 9.41 5.13
CA ALA A 17 -7.32 8.63 4.15
C ALA A 17 -6.50 8.28 2.88
N THR A 18 -5.53 9.12 2.52
CA THR A 18 -4.62 8.91 1.38
C THR A 18 -3.69 7.73 1.64
N THR A 19 -3.09 7.68 2.84
CA THR A 19 -2.17 6.64 3.26
C THR A 19 -2.87 5.29 3.40
N VAL A 20 -4.08 5.28 3.96
CA VAL A 20 -4.93 4.09 4.04
C VAL A 20 -5.30 3.55 2.65
N ARG A 21 -5.62 4.42 1.69
CA ARG A 21 -5.86 4.02 0.30
C ARG A 21 -4.62 3.43 -0.36
N GLN A 22 -3.44 3.99 -0.12
CA GLN A 22 -2.17 3.44 -0.64
C GLN A 22 -1.86 2.08 -0.03
N LEU A 23 -2.02 1.94 1.28
CA LEU A 23 -1.81 0.70 2.03
C LEU A 23 -2.73 -0.42 1.53
N SER A 24 -4.02 -0.10 1.32
CA SER A 24 -4.99 -1.02 0.72
C SER A 24 -4.56 -1.56 -0.66
N ARG A 25 -3.97 -0.70 -1.52
CA ARG A 25 -3.48 -1.11 -2.83
C ARG A 25 -2.24 -2.00 -2.73
N ILE A 26 -1.29 -1.63 -1.85
CA ILE A 26 -0.07 -2.40 -1.61
C ILE A 26 -0.39 -3.77 -1.01
N ALA A 27 -1.29 -3.84 -0.03
CA ALA A 27 -1.72 -5.09 0.59
C ALA A 27 -2.33 -6.05 -0.44
N LYS A 28 -3.15 -5.55 -1.37
CA LYS A 28 -3.68 -6.36 -2.48
C LYS A 28 -2.59 -6.87 -3.41
N ALA A 29 -1.61 -6.02 -3.75
CA ALA A 29 -0.49 -6.43 -4.60
C ALA A 29 0.35 -7.52 -3.91
N ILE A 30 0.66 -7.37 -2.62
CA ILE A 30 1.41 -8.37 -1.85
C ILE A 30 0.64 -9.69 -1.77
N LEU A 31 -0.66 -9.64 -1.51
CA LEU A 31 -1.50 -10.84 -1.45
C LEU A 31 -1.67 -11.54 -2.81
N ALA A 32 -1.57 -10.80 -3.91
CA ALA A 32 -1.65 -11.35 -5.27
C ALA A 32 -0.31 -11.88 -5.78
N MET A 33 0.81 -11.45 -5.18
CA MET A 33 2.14 -11.92 -5.57
C MET A 33 2.47 -13.23 -4.85
N GLU A 34 2.61 -14.30 -5.62
CA GLU A 34 3.16 -15.57 -5.13
C GLU A 34 4.69 -15.57 -5.34
N GLY A 35 5.44 -15.74 -4.25
CA GLY A 35 6.91 -15.79 -4.26
C GLY A 35 7.58 -14.51 -3.72
N ARG A 36 8.60 -14.00 -4.42
CA ARG A 36 9.46 -12.93 -3.90
C ARG A 36 8.77 -11.56 -4.01
N VAL A 37 8.37 -11.02 -2.86
CA VAL A 37 7.85 -9.65 -2.75
C VAL A 37 9.00 -8.67 -2.93
N THR A 38 8.98 -7.93 -4.04
CA THR A 38 9.97 -6.88 -4.35
C THR A 38 9.25 -5.56 -4.60
N MET A 39 9.90 -4.42 -4.31
CA MET A 39 9.31 -3.10 -4.58
C MET A 39 8.92 -2.92 -6.05
N LEU A 40 9.72 -3.44 -6.98
CA LEU A 40 9.39 -3.44 -8.40
C LEU A 40 8.17 -4.29 -8.71
N GLY A 41 8.09 -5.48 -8.11
CA GLY A 41 6.92 -6.35 -8.21
C GLY A 41 5.64 -5.67 -7.74
N ILE A 42 5.67 -5.04 -6.57
CA ILE A 42 4.53 -4.29 -6.03
C ILE A 42 4.13 -3.15 -6.99
N SER A 43 5.10 -2.41 -7.55
CA SER A 43 4.81 -1.33 -8.51
C SER A 43 4.17 -1.82 -9.81
N ARG A 44 4.43 -3.07 -10.23
CA ARG A 44 3.82 -3.70 -11.40
C ARG A 44 2.40 -4.20 -11.12
N TRP A 45 2.16 -4.63 -9.89
CA TRP A 45 0.87 -5.18 -9.45
C TRP A 45 -0.10 -4.12 -8.89
N THR A 46 0.38 -2.91 -8.62
CA THR A 46 -0.48 -1.82 -8.15
C THR A 46 -1.00 -1.00 -9.34
N PRO A 47 -2.30 -0.62 -9.35
CA PRO A 47 -2.87 0.22 -10.40
C PRO A 47 -2.36 1.67 -10.32
N VAL A 48 -2.78 2.51 -11.27
CA VAL A 48 -2.41 3.95 -11.40
C VAL A 48 -2.28 4.64 -10.04
N GLY A 49 -1.07 5.11 -9.72
CA GLY A 49 -0.69 5.72 -8.44
C GLY A 49 0.31 4.91 -7.62
N GLY A 50 0.59 3.66 -7.99
CA GLY A 50 1.60 2.79 -7.39
C GLY A 50 2.99 2.85 -8.03
N SER A 51 3.49 4.05 -8.35
CA SER A 51 4.85 4.22 -8.89
C SER A 51 5.89 3.59 -7.95
N TYR A 52 7.01 3.10 -8.50
CA TYR A 52 8.15 2.64 -7.70
C TYR A 52 8.55 3.67 -6.62
N ARG A 53 8.54 4.98 -6.94
CA ARG A 53 8.81 6.04 -5.95
C ARG A 53 7.75 6.12 -4.86
N THR A 54 6.48 5.85 -5.17
CA THR A 54 5.40 5.83 -4.17
C THR A 54 5.56 4.63 -3.23
N VAL A 55 5.82 3.45 -3.79
CA VAL A 55 6.09 2.23 -3.01
C VAL A 55 7.33 2.41 -2.14
N GLN A 56 8.39 3.00 -2.70
CA GLN A 56 9.62 3.32 -1.98
C GLN A 56 9.36 4.33 -0.84
N ARG A 57 8.61 5.41 -1.09
CA ARG A 57 8.24 6.37 -0.04
C ARG A 57 7.45 5.71 1.08
N PHE A 58 6.49 4.86 0.74
CA PHE A 58 5.65 4.16 1.72
C PHE A 58 6.44 3.21 2.61
N LEU A 59 7.42 2.46 2.05
CA LEU A 59 8.20 1.48 2.80
C LEU A 59 9.44 2.06 3.51
N VAL A 60 10.04 3.12 2.96
CA VAL A 60 11.32 3.68 3.44
C VAL A 60 11.11 4.94 4.30
N LEU A 61 10.06 5.72 4.05
CA LEU A 61 9.75 6.94 4.80
C LEU A 61 8.28 6.96 5.25
N PRO A 62 7.91 6.15 6.27
CA PRO A 62 6.58 6.19 6.83
C PRO A 62 6.24 7.53 7.51
N TYR A 63 7.25 8.33 7.89
CA TYR A 63 7.09 9.57 8.68
C TYR A 63 6.74 10.83 7.87
N LEU A 64 6.83 10.77 6.53
CA LEU A 64 6.72 11.96 5.65
C LEU A 64 5.39 12.00 4.87
N VAL A 65 4.41 11.17 5.26
CA VAL A 65 3.06 11.15 4.68
C VAL A 65 2.02 11.79 5.62
N CYS A 66 2.45 12.33 6.77
CA CYS A 66 1.65 13.28 7.56
C CYS A 66 1.77 14.70 7.02
#